data_AF-A0A9D0AWS5-F1
#
_entry.id   AF-A0A9D0AWS5-F1
#
_cell.length_a   1.000
_cell.length_b   1.000
_cell.length_c   1.000
_cell.angle_alpha   90.00
_cell.angle_beta   90.00
_cell.angle_gamma   90.00
#
_symmetry.space_group_name_H-M   'P 1'
#
loop_
_entity.id
_entity.type
_entity.pdbx_description
1 polymer ?
#
loop_
_entity_poly.entity_id
_entity_poly.type
_entity_poly.pdbx_seq_one_letter_code
_entity_poly.pdbx_strand_id
1 'polypeptide(L)'
;MKNKRGTTTVYLLLLVLASFFGAIFLGLAVFSFNTVNSVLSQNINIGQVNLKNATDTTFGAITHGFVGNADLIGIILLMGMCLLIIMMGYYFGSSSPKMFFIVDVFLIVIFFIPAVYVSQTYLLFINSTTLLQGTYTNILSKTSKFVLHLPSIMTTVGVLTMILSYVGIRKDDKINNEVSVLGY
;
A
#
# COMPACT_ATOMS: atom_id res chain seq x y z
N MET A 1 18.92 -25.81 -7.03
CA MET A 1 18.47 -24.82 -6.02
C MET A 1 17.74 -23.70 -6.75
N LYS A 2 16.42 -23.52 -6.54
CA LYS A 2 15.64 -22.44 -7.18
C LYS A 2 16.15 -21.08 -6.67
N ASN A 3 16.36 -20.12 -7.56
CA ASN A 3 16.88 -18.78 -7.23
C ASN A 3 15.85 -17.99 -6.37
N LYS A 4 15.88 -18.20 -5.04
CA LYS A 4 14.95 -17.57 -4.08
C LYS A 4 15.13 -16.05 -3.96
N ARG A 5 16.26 -15.50 -4.43
CA ARG A 5 16.60 -14.08 -4.29
C ARG A 5 15.87 -13.21 -5.33
N GLY A 6 15.85 -13.65 -6.59
CA GLY A 6 15.14 -12.94 -7.66
C GLY A 6 13.62 -12.90 -7.45
N THR A 7 13.04 -13.95 -6.84
CA THR A 7 11.60 -14.00 -6.55
C THR A 7 11.17 -12.94 -5.54
N THR A 8 11.98 -12.63 -4.52
CA THR A 8 11.64 -11.62 -3.50
C THR A 8 11.63 -10.20 -4.08
N THR A 9 12.59 -9.88 -4.95
CA THR A 9 12.61 -8.60 -5.67
C THR A 9 11.38 -8.44 -6.56
N VAL A 10 10.97 -9.50 -7.25
CA VAL A 10 9.74 -9.49 -8.06
C VAL A 10 8.50 -9.28 -7.17
N TYR A 11 8.41 -9.92 -6.01
CA TYR A 11 7.29 -9.71 -5.09
C TYR A 11 7.21 -8.28 -4.54
N LEU A 12 8.34 -7.65 -4.24
CA LEU A 12 8.37 -6.23 -3.82
C LEU A 12 7.89 -5.31 -4.93
N LEU A 13 8.33 -5.53 -6.18
CA LEU A 13 7.86 -4.77 -7.33
C LEU A 13 6.35 -4.93 -7.54
N LEU A 14 5.88 -6.17 -7.49
CA LEU A 14 4.47 -6.51 -7.66
C LEU A 14 3.62 -5.85 -6.56
N LEU A 15 4.14 -5.78 -5.34
CA LEU A 15 3.48 -5.14 -4.21
C LEU A 15 3.41 -3.60 -4.37
N VAL A 16 4.47 -2.95 -4.84
CA VAL A 16 4.44 -1.51 -5.15
C VAL A 16 3.39 -1.22 -6.24
N LEU A 17 3.37 -2.02 -7.31
CA LEU A 17 2.37 -1.88 -8.38
C LEU A 17 0.96 -2.16 -7.86
N ALA A 18 0.76 -3.21 -7.07
CA ALA A 18 -0.52 -3.54 -6.46
C ALA A 18 -1.03 -2.40 -5.56
N SER A 19 -0.14 -1.74 -4.82
CA SER A 19 -0.50 -0.58 -4.00
C SER A 19 -1.00 0.61 -4.82
N PHE A 20 -0.35 0.87 -5.95
CA PHE A 20 -0.73 1.92 -6.87
C PHE A 20 -2.09 1.65 -7.51
N PHE A 21 -2.27 0.44 -8.07
CA PHE A 21 -3.55 0.05 -8.67
C PHE A 21 -4.68 -0.03 -7.64
N GLY A 22 -4.39 -0.50 -6.42
CA GLY A 22 -5.36 -0.53 -5.33
C GLY A 22 -5.84 0.87 -4.93
N ALA A 23 -4.92 1.84 -4.80
CA ALA A 23 -5.27 3.22 -4.48
C ALA A 23 -6.09 3.90 -5.59
N ILE A 24 -5.74 3.66 -6.86
CA ILE A 24 -6.51 4.16 -8.02
C ILE A 24 -7.91 3.52 -8.05
N PHE A 25 -7.98 2.20 -7.89
CA PHE A 25 -9.25 1.47 -7.91
C PHE A 25 -10.18 1.95 -6.79
N LEU A 26 -9.65 2.13 -5.58
CA LEU A 26 -10.41 2.63 -4.44
C LEU A 26 -10.99 4.02 -4.72
N GLY A 27 -10.21 4.94 -5.28
CA GLY A 27 -10.72 6.28 -5.58
C GLY A 27 -11.68 6.32 -6.76
N LEU A 28 -11.50 5.48 -7.78
CA LEU A 28 -12.50 5.30 -8.84
C LEU A 28 -13.81 4.71 -8.30
N ALA A 29 -13.73 3.76 -7.35
CA ALA A 29 -14.91 3.20 -6.70
C ALA A 29 -15.64 4.29 -5.90
N VAL A 30 -14.95 5.03 -5.04
CA VAL A 30 -15.53 6.15 -4.27
C VAL A 30 -16.17 7.19 -5.18
N PHE A 31 -15.49 7.56 -6.26
CA PHE A 31 -16.03 8.49 -7.26
C PHE A 31 -17.31 7.95 -7.92
N SER A 32 -17.33 6.67 -8.29
CA SER A 32 -18.49 6.03 -8.92
C SER A 32 -19.68 5.98 -7.95
N PHE A 33 -19.46 5.56 -6.70
CA PHE A 33 -20.51 5.53 -5.67
C PHE A 33 -21.09 6.92 -5.40
N ASN A 34 -20.24 7.95 -5.28
CA ASN A 34 -20.70 9.33 -5.11
C ASN A 34 -21.50 9.83 -6.33
N THR A 35 -21.05 9.52 -7.55
CA THR A 35 -21.73 9.92 -8.77
C THR A 35 -23.11 9.27 -8.88
N VAL A 36 -23.19 7.95 -8.65
CA VAL A 36 -24.46 7.21 -8.67
C VAL A 36 -25.39 7.74 -7.58
N ASN A 37 -24.89 7.98 -6.36
CA ASN A 37 -25.70 8.55 -5.29
C ASN A 37 -26.20 9.96 -5.63
N SER A 38 -25.38 10.79 -6.27
CA SER A 38 -25.77 12.14 -6.72
C SER A 38 -26.85 12.12 -7.80
N VAL A 39 -26.88 11.11 -8.67
CA VAL A 39 -27.92 10.95 -9.70
C VAL A 39 -29.22 10.41 -9.10
N LEU A 40 -29.13 9.46 -8.15
CA LEU A 40 -30.30 8.84 -7.52
C LEU A 40 -30.96 9.72 -6.45
N SER A 41 -30.20 10.64 -5.84
CA SER A 41 -30.70 11.60 -4.84
C SER A 41 -31.42 12.82 -5.43
N GLN A 42 -31.76 12.79 -6.72
CA GLN A 42 -32.59 13.81 -7.34
C GLN A 42 -33.99 13.83 -6.71
N ASN A 43 -34.49 15.03 -6.44
CA ASN A 43 -35.84 15.27 -5.89
C ASN A 43 -36.91 15.03 -6.96
N ILE A 44 -37.05 13.77 -7.38
CA ILE A 44 -38.08 13.33 -8.31
C ILE A 44 -39.12 12.55 -7.51
N ASN A 45 -40.38 12.95 -7.59
CA ASN A 45 -41.48 12.16 -7.06
C ASN A 45 -41.97 11.22 -8.16
N ILE A 46 -41.86 9.92 -7.95
CA ILE A 46 -42.49 8.91 -8.81
C ILE A 46 -43.65 8.32 -8.00
N GLY A 47 -44.88 8.78 -8.28
CA GLY A 47 -46.05 8.42 -7.49
C GLY A 47 -46.02 9.01 -6.07
N GLN A 48 -46.22 8.16 -5.05
CA GLN A 48 -46.22 8.56 -3.62
C GLN A 48 -44.86 8.48 -2.93
N VAL A 49 -43.82 8.00 -3.63
CA VAL A 49 -42.49 7.81 -3.05
C VAL A 49 -41.54 8.87 -3.59
N ASN A 50 -40.90 9.60 -2.67
CA ASN A 50 -39.84 10.53 -3.02
C ASN A 50 -38.55 9.71 -3.24
N LEU A 51 -38.02 9.75 -4.48
CA LEU A 51 -36.86 8.97 -4.88
C LEU A 51 -35.63 9.30 -4.03
N LYS A 52 -35.50 10.55 -3.59
CA LYS A 52 -34.43 10.99 -2.70
C LYS A 52 -34.49 10.29 -1.34
N ASN A 53 -35.66 10.25 -0.69
CA ASN A 53 -35.79 9.63 0.62
C ASN A 53 -35.58 8.10 0.57
N ALA A 54 -36.05 7.45 -0.50
CA ALA A 54 -35.83 6.02 -0.72
C ALA A 54 -34.34 5.70 -1.03
N THR A 55 -33.67 6.59 -1.77
CA THR A 55 -32.24 6.45 -2.07
C THR A 55 -31.40 6.70 -0.81
N ASP A 56 -31.67 7.78 -0.06
CA ASP A 56 -30.93 8.15 1.15
C ASP A 56 -30.97 7.03 2.20
N THR A 57 -32.10 6.33 2.32
CA THR A 57 -32.27 5.20 3.27
C THR A 57 -31.65 3.88 2.82
N THR A 58 -31.31 3.74 1.53
CA THR A 58 -30.74 2.50 0.98
C THR A 58 -29.33 2.73 0.44
N PHE A 59 -29.23 3.16 -0.82
CA PHE A 59 -27.97 3.37 -1.52
C PHE A 59 -27.15 4.51 -0.90
N GLY A 60 -27.81 5.55 -0.39
CA GLY A 60 -27.17 6.66 0.33
C GLY A 60 -26.52 6.18 1.62
N ALA A 61 -27.21 5.38 2.43
CA ALA A 61 -26.64 4.81 3.67
C ALA A 61 -25.39 3.94 3.39
N ILE A 62 -25.45 3.09 2.35
CA ILE A 62 -24.30 2.28 1.93
C ILE A 62 -23.16 3.18 1.41
N THR A 63 -23.48 4.19 0.60
CA THR A 63 -22.51 5.13 0.05
C THR A 63 -21.83 5.92 1.16
N HIS A 64 -22.59 6.48 2.11
CA HIS A 64 -22.03 7.21 3.25
C HIS A 64 -21.14 6.32 4.13
N GLY A 65 -21.56 5.07 4.37
CA GLY A 65 -20.74 4.10 5.09
C GLY A 65 -19.44 3.76 4.36
N PHE A 66 -19.50 3.50 3.06
CA PHE A 66 -18.33 3.16 2.25
C PHE A 66 -17.39 4.37 2.08
N VAL A 67 -17.91 5.52 1.64
CA VAL A 67 -17.16 6.76 1.42
C VAL A 67 -16.53 7.26 2.72
N GLY A 68 -17.26 7.19 3.84
CA GLY A 68 -16.75 7.59 5.16
C GLY A 68 -15.62 6.71 5.67
N ASN A 69 -15.56 5.44 5.27
CA ASN A 69 -14.51 4.50 5.67
C ASN A 69 -13.45 4.26 4.59
N ALA A 70 -13.63 4.78 3.38
CA ALA A 70 -12.76 4.49 2.25
C ALA A 70 -11.30 4.88 2.55
N ASP A 71 -11.06 6.01 3.21
CA ASP A 71 -9.70 6.44 3.56
C ASP A 71 -9.05 5.50 4.60
N LEU A 72 -9.83 4.98 5.53
CA LEU A 72 -9.37 4.00 6.52
C LEU A 72 -9.05 2.65 5.86
N ILE A 73 -9.90 2.20 4.93
CA ILE A 73 -9.66 0.98 4.14
C ILE A 73 -8.37 1.12 3.32
N GLY A 74 -8.18 2.28 2.67
CA GLY A 74 -6.99 2.59 1.89
C GLY A 74 -5.72 2.55 2.75
N ILE A 75 -5.74 3.20 3.92
CA ILE A 75 -4.60 3.15 4.85
C ILE A 75 -4.32 1.75 5.38
N ILE A 76 -5.34 0.99 5.79
CA ILE A 76 -5.15 -0.38 6.30
C ILE A 76 -4.49 -1.26 5.24
N LEU A 77 -4.95 -1.15 3.98
CA LEU A 77 -4.39 -1.89 2.85
C LEU A 77 -2.92 -1.50 2.60
N LEU A 78 -2.61 -0.20 2.61
CA LEU A 78 -1.24 0.31 2.43
C LEU A 78 -0.32 -0.08 3.59
N MET A 79 -0.80 -0.01 4.83
CA MET A 79 -0.02 -0.39 6.01
C MET A 79 0.18 -1.90 6.10
N GLY A 80 -0.81 -2.70 5.74
CA GLY A 80 -0.68 -4.15 5.63
C GLY A 80 0.39 -4.55 4.63
N MET A 81 0.50 -3.81 3.52
CA MET A 81 1.58 -4.00 2.54
C MET A 81 2.97 -3.67 3.13
N CYS A 82 3.12 -2.58 3.88
CA CYS A 82 4.39 -2.29 4.57
C CYS A 82 4.78 -3.38 5.56
N LEU A 83 3.82 -3.89 6.34
CA LEU A 83 4.06 -4.99 7.29
C LEU A 83 4.53 -6.26 6.59
N LEU A 84 3.92 -6.62 5.45
CA LEU A 84 4.34 -7.80 4.68
C LEU A 84 5.78 -7.68 4.17
N ILE A 85 6.22 -6.49 3.76
CA ILE A 85 7.61 -6.23 3.35
C ILE A 85 8.56 -6.47 4.53
N ILE A 86 8.24 -5.90 5.69
CA ILE A 86 9.05 -6.03 6.90
C ILE A 86 9.16 -7.52 7.31
N MET A 87 8.04 -8.24 7.30
CA MET A 87 8.03 -9.67 7.62
C MET A 87 8.85 -10.48 6.61
N MET A 88 8.73 -10.21 5.31
CA MET A 88 9.55 -10.85 4.28
C MET A 88 11.03 -10.60 4.52
N GLY A 89 11.44 -9.36 4.79
CA GLY A 89 12.84 -9.04 5.07
C GLY A 89 13.40 -9.79 6.28
N TYR A 90 12.59 -9.94 7.34
CA TYR A 90 12.98 -10.72 8.52
C TYR A 90 13.26 -12.20 8.19
N TYR A 91 12.39 -12.86 7.40
CA TYR A 91 12.57 -14.27 7.05
C TYR A 91 13.75 -14.54 6.11
N PHE A 92 14.11 -13.61 5.23
CA PHE A 92 15.14 -13.83 4.22
C PHE A 92 16.56 -13.47 4.66
N GLY A 93 16.73 -12.72 5.76
CA GLY A 93 18.05 -12.25 6.21
C GLY A 93 19.03 -13.36 6.62
N SER A 94 18.56 -14.54 7.03
CA SER A 94 19.35 -15.54 7.76
C SER A 94 20.50 -16.22 7.00
N SER A 95 20.56 -16.14 5.67
CA SER A 95 21.54 -16.93 4.90
C SER A 95 22.90 -16.26 4.65
N SER A 96 23.02 -14.91 4.72
CA SER A 96 24.33 -14.23 4.54
C SER A 96 24.28 -12.72 4.88
N PRO A 97 24.56 -12.31 6.13
CA PRO A 97 24.34 -10.92 6.61
C PRO A 97 25.12 -9.83 5.87
N LYS A 98 26.41 -10.06 5.58
CA LYS A 98 27.30 -9.02 5.05
C LYS A 98 26.98 -8.63 3.59
N MET A 99 26.62 -9.61 2.76
CA MET A 99 26.15 -9.33 1.39
C MET A 99 24.73 -8.77 1.36
N PHE A 100 23.89 -9.14 2.32
CA PHE A 100 22.49 -8.71 2.36
C PHE A 100 22.36 -7.18 2.52
N PHE A 101 23.19 -6.56 3.36
CA PHE A 101 23.17 -5.11 3.56
C PHE A 101 23.43 -4.32 2.27
N ILE A 102 24.47 -4.72 1.50
CA ILE A 102 24.83 -4.03 0.25
C ILE A 102 23.72 -4.22 -0.80
N VAL A 103 23.16 -5.43 -0.89
CA VAL A 103 22.06 -5.74 -1.80
C VAL A 103 20.80 -4.95 -1.45
N ASP A 104 20.47 -4.80 -0.17
CA ASP A 104 19.29 -4.04 0.27
C ASP A 104 19.43 -2.54 -0.02
N VAL A 105 20.60 -1.92 0.23
CA VAL A 105 20.83 -0.52 -0.15
C VAL A 105 20.62 -0.33 -1.65
N PHE A 106 21.18 -1.23 -2.46
CA PHE A 106 21.04 -1.17 -3.91
C PHE A 106 19.58 -1.36 -4.36
N LEU A 107 18.85 -2.29 -3.74
CA LEU A 107 17.43 -2.49 -3.99
C LEU A 107 16.60 -1.27 -3.63
N ILE A 108 16.84 -0.63 -2.47
CA ILE A 108 16.12 0.60 -2.07
C ILE A 108 16.29 1.69 -3.14
N VAL A 109 17.51 1.87 -3.66
CA VAL A 109 17.77 2.85 -4.73
C VAL A 109 17.03 2.48 -6.02
N ILE A 110 17.05 1.20 -6.42
CA ILE A 110 16.31 0.73 -7.59
C ILE A 110 14.80 0.97 -7.44
N PHE A 111 14.23 0.72 -6.25
CA PHE A 111 12.80 0.89 -5.99
C PHE A 111 12.37 2.33 -5.75
N PHE A 112 13.31 3.20 -5.37
CA PHE A 112 13.04 4.63 -5.22
C PHE A 112 12.61 5.27 -6.56
N ILE A 113 13.26 4.88 -7.66
CA ILE A 113 12.95 5.41 -9.01
C ILE A 113 11.48 5.15 -9.42
N PRO A 114 10.97 3.90 -9.44
CA PRO A 114 9.58 3.64 -9.77
C PRO A 114 8.62 4.22 -8.71
N ALA A 115 9.00 4.31 -7.43
CA ALA A 115 8.18 4.98 -6.42
C ALA A 115 7.99 6.48 -6.73
N VAL A 116 9.05 7.17 -7.18
CA VAL A 116 8.97 8.57 -7.64
C VAL A 116 8.08 8.67 -8.86
N TYR A 117 8.27 7.79 -9.85
CA TYR A 117 7.43 7.77 -11.05
C TYR A 117 5.95 7.57 -10.74
N VAL A 118 5.64 6.62 -9.86
CA VAL A 118 4.28 6.35 -9.36
C VAL A 118 3.70 7.59 -8.69
N SER A 119 4.43 8.23 -7.78
CA SER A 119 3.99 9.43 -7.08
C SER A 119 3.69 10.59 -8.05
N GLN A 120 4.55 10.79 -9.05
CA GLN A 120 4.37 11.85 -10.05
C GLN A 120 3.17 11.57 -10.97
N THR A 121 3.04 10.32 -11.42
CA THR A 121 1.89 9.88 -12.23
C THR A 121 0.59 10.03 -11.46
N TYR A 122 0.60 9.68 -10.17
CA TYR A 122 -0.55 9.85 -9.29
C TYR A 122 -0.92 11.33 -9.13
N LEU A 123 0.05 12.22 -8.95
CA LEU A 123 -0.16 13.67 -8.88
C LEU A 123 -0.82 14.21 -10.16
N LEU A 124 -0.35 13.78 -11.32
CA LEU A 124 -0.97 14.15 -12.60
C LEU A 124 -2.40 13.61 -12.72
N PHE A 125 -2.63 12.38 -12.26
CA PHE A 125 -3.94 11.75 -12.31
C PHE A 125 -4.97 12.47 -11.42
N ILE A 126 -4.61 12.82 -10.17
CA ILE A 126 -5.55 13.53 -9.27
C ILE A 126 -5.86 14.95 -9.77
N ASN A 127 -4.93 15.58 -10.48
CA ASN A 127 -5.09 16.93 -11.02
C ASN A 127 -5.69 16.95 -12.44
N SER A 128 -6.01 15.79 -13.03
CA SER A 128 -6.58 15.69 -14.38
C SER A 128 -7.99 16.27 -14.48
N THR A 129 -8.77 16.21 -13.40
CA THR A 129 -10.12 16.81 -13.32
C THR A 129 -10.40 17.33 -11.90
N THR A 130 -11.18 18.39 -11.80
CA THR A 130 -11.57 18.99 -10.52
C THR A 130 -12.41 18.06 -9.64
N LEU A 131 -13.19 17.16 -10.25
CA LEU A 131 -14.01 16.17 -9.54
C LEU A 131 -13.16 15.05 -8.92
N LEU A 132 -12.17 14.54 -9.65
CA LEU A 132 -11.23 13.56 -9.10
C LEU A 132 -10.36 14.20 -8.02
N GLN A 133 -9.92 15.45 -8.23
CA GLN A 133 -9.19 16.20 -7.22
C GLN A 133 -9.97 16.24 -5.90
N GLY A 134 -11.24 16.65 -5.93
CA GLY A 134 -12.07 16.70 -4.72
C GLY A 134 -12.25 15.34 -4.04
N THR A 135 -12.33 14.25 -4.80
CA THR A 135 -12.44 12.89 -4.24
C THR A 135 -11.14 12.47 -3.55
N TYR A 136 -10.00 12.66 -4.19
CA TYR A 136 -8.70 12.24 -3.64
C TYR A 136 -8.17 13.18 -2.55
N THR A 137 -8.42 14.49 -2.63
CA THR A 137 -7.93 15.43 -1.62
C THR A 137 -8.83 15.50 -0.38
N ASN A 138 -10.16 15.40 -0.54
CA ASN A 138 -11.09 15.64 0.57
C ASN A 138 -11.62 14.35 1.18
N ILE A 139 -11.80 13.29 0.40
CA ILE A 139 -12.37 12.02 0.88
C ILE A 139 -11.26 11.02 1.20
N LEU A 140 -10.31 10.82 0.27
CA LEU A 140 -9.19 9.88 0.43
C LEU A 140 -7.89 10.57 0.85
N SER A 141 -8.00 11.61 1.68
CA SER A 141 -6.89 12.54 1.95
C SER A 141 -5.63 11.86 2.47
N LYS A 142 -5.75 10.85 3.35
CA LYS A 142 -4.59 10.19 3.95
C LYS A 142 -4.00 9.15 3.01
N THR A 143 -4.85 8.40 2.32
CA THR A 143 -4.47 7.43 1.29
C THR A 143 -3.71 8.12 0.15
N SER A 144 -4.22 9.25 -0.33
CA SER A 144 -3.56 10.06 -1.36
C SER A 144 -2.24 10.65 -0.87
N LYS A 145 -2.17 11.15 0.37
CA LYS A 145 -0.91 11.61 0.97
C LYS A 145 0.12 10.49 1.04
N PHE A 146 -0.30 9.27 1.38
CA PHE A 146 0.58 8.11 1.40
C PHE A 146 1.18 7.83 0.01
N VAL A 147 0.36 7.81 -1.04
CA VAL A 147 0.84 7.55 -2.41
C VAL A 147 1.72 8.68 -2.94
N LEU A 148 1.42 9.94 -2.57
CA LEU A 148 2.26 11.10 -2.91
C LEU A 148 3.60 11.11 -2.16
N HIS A 149 3.69 10.46 -0.99
CA HIS A 149 4.92 10.34 -0.22
C HIS A 149 5.52 8.94 -0.30
N LEU A 150 5.07 8.11 -1.25
CA LEU A 150 5.51 6.73 -1.45
C LEU A 150 7.04 6.60 -1.56
N PRO A 151 7.78 7.53 -2.22
CA PRO A 151 9.25 7.48 -2.21
C PRO A 151 9.83 7.56 -0.80
N SER A 152 9.36 8.49 0.02
CA SER A 152 9.83 8.68 1.40
C SER A 152 9.46 7.50 2.30
N ILE A 153 8.25 6.96 2.13
CA ILE A 153 7.76 5.81 2.89
C ILE A 153 8.56 4.56 2.50
N MET A 154 8.82 4.34 1.21
CA MET A 154 9.61 3.21 0.74
C MET A 154 11.04 3.26 1.28
N THR A 155 11.68 4.43 1.31
CA THR A 155 13.00 4.57 1.94
C THR A 155 12.95 4.27 3.43
N THR A 156 11.97 4.79 4.16
CA THR A 156 11.82 4.55 5.60
C THR A 156 11.58 3.06 5.91
N VAL A 157 10.66 2.43 5.20
CA VAL A 157 10.35 1.00 5.35
C VAL A 157 11.53 0.13 4.94
N GLY A 158 12.25 0.51 3.88
CA GLY A 158 13.47 -0.18 3.44
C GLY A 158 14.56 -0.16 4.52
N VAL A 159 14.81 1.01 5.12
CA VAL A 159 15.77 1.15 6.23
C VAL A 159 15.32 0.36 7.47
N LEU A 160 14.05 0.41 7.84
CA LEU A 160 13.50 -0.38 8.95
C LEU A 160 13.66 -1.88 8.70
N THR A 161 13.37 -2.33 7.48
CA THR A 161 13.50 -3.74 7.08
C THR A 161 14.96 -4.18 7.19
N MET A 162 15.90 -3.36 6.70
CA MET A 162 17.33 -3.61 6.82
C MET A 162 17.79 -3.76 8.28
N ILE A 163 17.35 -2.86 9.18
CA ILE A 163 17.69 -2.91 10.61
C ILE A 163 17.14 -4.20 11.23
N LEU A 164 15.88 -4.55 10.96
CA LEU A 164 15.22 -5.73 11.51
C LEU A 164 15.83 -7.03 10.98
N SER A 165 16.16 -7.10 9.69
CA SER A 165 16.91 -8.20 9.12
C SER A 165 18.26 -8.37 9.82
N TYR A 166 18.99 -7.30 10.10
CA TYR A 166 20.27 -7.38 10.80
C TYR A 166 20.15 -7.89 12.24
N VAL A 167 19.13 -7.44 12.98
CA VAL A 167 18.85 -7.94 14.34
C VAL A 167 18.45 -9.42 14.32
N GLY A 168 17.65 -9.84 13.35
CA GLY A 168 17.21 -11.23 13.19
C GLY A 168 18.33 -12.23 12.91
N ILE A 169 19.40 -11.79 12.22
CA ILE A 169 20.51 -12.68 11.81
C ILE A 169 21.40 -13.13 12.99
N ARG A 170 21.36 -12.44 14.13
CA ARG A 170 22.26 -12.74 15.26
C ARG A 170 21.99 -14.04 16.03
N LYS A 171 20.97 -14.83 15.69
CA LYS A 171 20.55 -15.98 16.53
C LYS A 171 21.10 -17.34 16.11
N ASP A 172 21.36 -17.59 14.83
CA ASP A 172 21.69 -18.95 14.36
C ASP A 172 23.20 -19.23 14.25
N ASP A 173 24.04 -18.22 14.04
CA ASP A 173 25.50 -18.38 13.90
C ASP A 173 26.21 -18.74 15.22
N LYS A 174 25.53 -18.63 16.37
CA LYS A 174 26.09 -19.00 17.68
C LYS A 174 25.88 -20.46 18.05
N ILE A 175 24.83 -21.13 17.54
CA ILE A 175 24.49 -22.49 17.99
C ILE A 175 25.34 -23.54 17.28
N ASN A 176 25.73 -23.33 16.01
CA ASN A 176 26.53 -24.31 15.26
C ASN A 176 28.05 -24.22 15.50
N ASN A 177 28.55 -23.15 16.11
CA ASN A 177 29.98 -23.02 16.45
C ASN A 177 30.34 -23.59 17.83
N GLU A 178 29.37 -23.94 18.67
CA GLU A 178 29.64 -24.60 19.95
C GLU A 178 29.67 -26.14 19.85
N VAL A 179 29.06 -26.72 18.80
CA VAL A 179 29.03 -28.19 18.62
C VAL A 179 30.28 -28.74 17.93
N SER A 180 31.08 -27.90 17.26
CA SER A 180 32.31 -28.34 16.58
C SER A 180 33.59 -28.24 17.43
N VAL A 181 33.49 -27.71 18.66
CA VAL A 181 34.66 -27.53 19.56
C VAL A 181 34.76 -28.61 20.64
N LEU A 182 33.72 -29.45 20.81
CA LEU A 182 33.78 -30.64 21.66
C LEU A 182 34.05 -31.88 20.80
N GLY A 183 35.25 -31.91 20.22
CA GLY A 183 35.86 -33.16 19.79
C GLY A 183 36.25 -33.98 21.01
N TYR A 184 35.60 -35.13 21.14
CA TYR A 184 36.22 -36.41 21.53
C TYR A 184 35.61 -37.51 20.66
#